data_AF-A0A429AFY7-F1
#
_entry.id   AF-A0A429AFY7-F1
#
_cell.length_a   1.000
_cell.length_b   1.000
_cell.length_c   1.000
_cell.angle_alpha   90.00
_cell.angle_beta   90.00
_cell.angle_gamma   90.00
#
_symmetry.space_group_name_H-M   'P 1'
#
loop_
_entity.id
_entity.type
_entity.pdbx_description
1 polymer ?
#
loop_
_entity_poly.entity_id
_entity_poly.type
_entity_poly.pdbx_seq_one_letter_code
_entity_poly.pdbx_strand_id
1 'polypeptide(L)'
;MHDEFLCHVTAYGVCGGRRIGVPLGTYRAPTLALALWWLRDRASWMAERLDPRPEAEHFPPSSLVPVADTVPDVPAALRDWCGDVVRQELVADELAAGRLVRIAVSDETTEYELLAESVDALRMQRTLPALVVPVA
;
A
#
# COMPACT_ATOMS: atom_id res chain seq x y z
N MET A 1 10.22 1.65 24.82
CA MET A 1 9.64 2.29 23.63
C MET A 1 8.57 1.35 23.09
N HIS A 2 7.42 1.87 22.68
CA HIS A 2 6.48 1.10 21.88
C HIS A 2 6.73 1.51 20.43
N ASP A 3 7.18 0.58 19.60
CA ASP A 3 7.36 0.85 18.18
C ASP A 3 5.98 1.05 17.57
N GLU A 4 5.70 2.30 17.23
CA GLU A 4 4.49 2.69 16.53
C GLU A 4 4.78 2.79 15.03
N PHE A 5 3.80 2.41 14.22
CA PHE A 5 3.93 2.40 12.76
C PHE A 5 2.87 3.28 12.13
N LEU A 6 3.27 4.03 11.12
CA LEU A 6 2.36 4.81 10.31
C LEU A 6 2.19 4.11 8.97
N CYS A 7 0.93 3.78 8.65
CA CYS A 7 0.57 3.04 7.45
C CYS A 7 -0.35 3.89 6.57
N HIS A 8 -0.14 3.85 5.26
CA HIS A 8 -0.96 4.58 4.29
C HIS A 8 -1.19 3.75 3.05
N VAL A 9 -2.29 4.05 2.37
CA VAL A 9 -2.55 3.60 1.01
C VAL A 9 -2.83 4.81 0.15
N THR A 10 -2.16 4.91 -1.00
CA THR A 10 -2.34 5.99 -1.97
C THR A 10 -2.48 5.39 -3.37
N ALA A 11 -3.51 5.83 -4.11
CA ALA A 11 -3.60 5.58 -5.54
C ALA A 11 -3.05 6.79 -6.30
N TYR A 12 -2.23 6.55 -7.31
CA TYR A 12 -1.61 7.56 -8.14
C TYR A 12 -2.07 7.41 -9.58
N GLY A 13 -2.69 8.45 -10.11
CA GLY A 13 -3.04 8.55 -11.54
C GLY A 13 -2.39 9.77 -12.18
N VAL A 14 -2.59 9.94 -13.49
CA VAL A 14 -2.15 11.13 -14.23
C VAL A 14 -3.35 12.01 -14.54
N CYS A 15 -3.31 13.28 -14.13
CA CYS A 15 -4.30 14.28 -14.48
C CYS A 15 -3.59 15.53 -15.04
N GLY A 16 -3.91 15.91 -16.28
CA GLY A 16 -3.27 17.04 -16.95
C GLY A 16 -1.75 16.89 -17.10
N GLY A 17 -1.25 15.68 -17.34
CA GLY A 17 0.18 15.38 -17.45
C GLY A 17 0.94 15.35 -16.12
N ARG A 18 0.26 15.53 -14.99
CA ARG A 18 0.85 15.49 -13.65
C ARG A 18 0.40 14.25 -12.88
N ARG A 19 1.33 13.59 -12.19
CA ARG A 19 1.03 12.50 -11.25
C ARG A 19 0.34 13.07 -10.01
N ILE A 20 -0.86 12.57 -9.72
CA ILE A 20 -1.70 12.99 -8.58
C ILE A 20 -1.95 11.78 -7.69
N GLY A 21 -1.68 11.93 -6.39
CA GLY A 21 -1.97 10.91 -5.38
C GLY A 21 -3.29 11.18 -4.66
N VAL A 22 -4.13 10.16 -4.55
CA VAL A 22 -5.38 10.17 -3.79
C VAL A 22 -5.23 9.19 -2.62
N PRO A 23 -5.25 9.68 -1.36
CA PRO A 23 -5.14 8.80 -0.19
C PRO A 23 -6.42 7.96 -0.06
N LEU A 24 -6.26 6.64 0.02
CA LEU A 24 -7.36 5.68 0.15
C LEU A 24 -7.54 5.20 1.59
N GLY A 25 -6.52 5.36 2.44
CA GLY A 25 -6.59 4.97 3.84
C GLY A 25 -5.32 5.31 4.59
N THR A 26 -5.48 5.54 5.89
CA THR A 26 -4.35 5.77 6.81
C THR A 26 -4.62 5.03 8.11
N TYR A 27 -3.56 4.54 8.76
CA TYR A 27 -3.67 3.86 10.04
C TYR A 27 -2.39 4.01 10.85
N ARG A 28 -2.56 4.29 12.15
CA ARG A 28 -1.46 4.38 13.10
C ARG A 28 -1.50 3.13 13.96
N ALA A 29 -0.63 2.18 13.64
CA ALA A 29 -0.60 0.87 14.28
C ALA A 29 0.25 0.92 15.55
N PRO A 30 -0.28 0.49 16.71
CA PRO A 30 0.47 0.51 17.97
C PRO A 30 1.45 -0.66 18.11
N THR A 31 1.45 -1.61 17.15
CA THR A 31 2.36 -2.75 17.11
C THR A 31 2.68 -3.12 15.65
N LEU A 32 3.80 -3.81 15.44
CA LEU A 32 4.19 -4.34 14.13
C LEU A 32 3.13 -5.30 13.57
N ALA A 33 2.60 -6.18 14.41
CA ALA A 33 1.57 -7.14 14.01
C ALA A 33 0.31 -6.44 13.47
N LEU A 34 -0.11 -5.34 14.09
CA LEU A 34 -1.25 -4.55 13.61
C LEU A 34 -0.94 -3.76 12.35
N ALA A 35 0.31 -3.32 12.15
CA ALA A 35 0.74 -2.69 10.91
C ALA A 35 0.64 -3.68 9.73
N LEU A 36 1.20 -4.88 9.89
CA LEU A 36 1.15 -5.96 8.90
C LEU A 36 -0.28 -6.40 8.62
N TRP A 37 -1.07 -6.61 9.67
CA TRP A 37 -2.48 -6.94 9.54
C TRP A 37 -3.21 -5.89 8.72
N TRP A 38 -3.00 -4.59 9.02
CA TRP A 38 -3.67 -3.52 8.31
C TRP A 38 -3.25 -3.46 6.84
N LEU A 39 -1.96 -3.58 6.52
CA LEU A 39 -1.50 -3.62 5.12
C LEU A 39 -2.16 -4.77 4.35
N ARG A 40 -2.21 -5.97 4.94
CA ARG A 40 -2.87 -7.15 4.35
C ARG A 40 -4.37 -6.97 4.16
N ASP A 41 -5.03 -6.42 5.17
CA ASP A 41 -6.46 -6.12 5.13
C ASP A 41 -6.78 -5.08 4.03
N ARG A 42 -5.96 -4.03 3.92
CA ARG A 42 -6.12 -3.01 2.87
C ARG A 42 -5.84 -3.54 1.47
N ALA A 43 -4.79 -4.34 1.26
CA ALA A 43 -4.53 -4.96 -0.03
C ALA A 43 -5.70 -5.88 -0.47
N SER A 44 -6.22 -6.68 0.46
CA SER A 44 -7.39 -7.54 0.20
C SER A 44 -8.64 -6.71 -0.13
N TRP A 45 -8.92 -5.67 0.67
CA TRP A 45 -10.05 -4.76 0.48
C TRP A 45 -10.00 -4.02 -0.87
N MET A 46 -8.79 -3.66 -1.34
CA MET A 46 -8.57 -3.07 -2.66
C MET A 46 -8.83 -4.08 -3.77
N ALA A 47 -8.25 -5.28 -3.67
CA ALA A 47 -8.42 -6.33 -4.68
C ALA A 47 -9.91 -6.67 -4.90
N GLU A 48 -10.70 -6.77 -3.83
CA GLU A 48 -12.15 -7.02 -3.92
C GLU A 48 -12.96 -5.89 -4.57
N ARG A 49 -12.44 -4.65 -4.55
CA ARG A 49 -13.11 -3.49 -5.16
C ARG A 49 -12.69 -3.24 -6.60
N LEU A 50 -11.45 -3.58 -6.93
CA LEU A 50 -10.91 -3.49 -8.28
C LEU A 50 -11.40 -4.66 -9.16
N ASP A 51 -11.53 -5.84 -8.57
CA ASP A 51 -12.06 -7.06 -9.21
C ASP A 51 -13.10 -7.72 -8.30
N PRO A 52 -14.34 -7.20 -8.31
CA PRO A 52 -15.45 -7.80 -7.57
C PRO A 52 -15.94 -9.07 -8.27
N ARG A 53 -16.44 -10.03 -7.47
CA ARG A 53 -17.07 -11.23 -8.04
C ARG A 53 -18.33 -10.84 -8.82
N PRO A 54 -18.58 -11.41 -10.01
CA PRO A 54 -19.75 -11.11 -10.83
C PRO A 54 -21.08 -11.25 -10.08
N GLU A 55 -21.15 -12.19 -9.14
CA GLU A 55 -22.35 -12.52 -8.35
C GLU A 55 -22.45 -11.73 -7.03
N ALA A 56 -21.58 -10.74 -6.79
CA ALA A 56 -21.61 -9.95 -5.57
C ALA A 56 -22.90 -9.10 -5.49
N GLU A 57 -23.57 -9.15 -4.34
CA GLU A 57 -24.93 -8.63 -4.10
C GLU A 57 -25.14 -7.16 -4.51
N HIS A 58 -24.07 -6.35 -4.51
CA HIS A 58 -24.15 -4.91 -4.77
C HIS A 58 -23.91 -4.51 -6.23
N PHE A 59 -23.68 -5.46 -7.13
CA PHE A 59 -23.47 -5.19 -8.55
C PHE A 59 -24.71 -5.56 -9.37
N PRO A 60 -25.28 -4.62 -10.14
CA PRO A 60 -26.38 -4.95 -11.05
C PRO A 60 -25.96 -6.06 -12.04
N PRO A 61 -26.89 -6.89 -12.51
CA PRO A 61 -26.61 -7.85 -13.58
C PRO A 61 -25.96 -7.16 -14.78
N SER A 62 -24.94 -7.79 -15.36
CA SER A 62 -24.20 -7.27 -16.52
C SER A 62 -23.51 -5.92 -16.33
N SER A 63 -23.25 -5.50 -15.08
CA SER A 63 -22.46 -4.28 -14.79
C SER A 63 -20.94 -4.51 -14.77
N LEU A 64 -20.52 -5.77 -14.85
CA LEU A 64 -19.11 -6.20 -14.86
C LEU A 64 -18.80 -6.85 -16.20
N VAL A 65 -17.63 -6.54 -16.74
CA VAL A 65 -17.14 -7.08 -18.02
C VAL A 65 -15.75 -7.65 -17.78
N PRO A 66 -15.44 -8.85 -18.29
CA PRO A 66 -14.08 -9.38 -18.22
C PRO A 66 -13.09 -8.43 -18.88
N VAL A 67 -11.96 -8.23 -18.21
CA VAL A 67 -10.80 -7.54 -18.79
C VAL A 67 -9.99 -8.57 -19.60
N ALA A 68 -9.27 -8.11 -20.62
CA ALA A 68 -8.41 -8.98 -21.41
C ALA A 68 -7.21 -9.50 -20.59
N ASP A 69 -6.80 -10.75 -20.83
CA ASP A 69 -5.67 -11.40 -20.15
C ASP A 69 -4.31 -10.70 -20.37
N THR A 70 -4.24 -9.74 -21.28
CA THR A 70 -3.04 -8.93 -21.58
C THR A 70 -2.86 -7.75 -20.64
N VAL A 71 -3.89 -7.39 -19.87
CA VAL A 71 -3.84 -6.23 -18.95
C VAL A 71 -3.18 -6.65 -17.63
N PRO A 72 -2.34 -5.80 -17.02
CA PRO A 72 -1.78 -6.07 -15.71
C PRO A 72 -2.86 -6.32 -14.66
N ASP A 73 -2.83 -7.50 -14.03
CA ASP A 73 -3.79 -7.91 -13.01
C ASP A 73 -3.33 -7.45 -11.61
N VAL A 74 -3.57 -6.17 -11.33
CA VAL A 74 -3.34 -5.58 -10.00
C VAL A 74 -4.08 -6.33 -8.89
N PRO A 75 -5.38 -6.67 -9.03
CA PRO A 75 -6.10 -7.44 -8.02
C PRO A 75 -5.43 -8.78 -7.69
N ALA A 76 -5.01 -9.55 -8.69
CA ALA A 76 -4.30 -10.80 -8.46
C ALA A 76 -2.97 -10.56 -7.73
N ALA A 77 -2.17 -9.59 -8.16
CA ALA A 77 -0.91 -9.25 -7.48
C ALA A 77 -1.10 -8.89 -6.00
N LEU A 78 -2.18 -8.18 -5.67
CA LEU A 78 -2.56 -7.87 -4.29
C LEU A 78 -2.98 -9.12 -3.50
N ARG A 79 -3.81 -10.00 -4.10
CA ARG A 79 -4.21 -11.27 -3.46
C ARG A 79 -3.01 -12.18 -3.23
N ASP A 80 -2.10 -12.27 -4.21
CA ASP A 80 -0.87 -13.03 -4.12
C ASP A 80 0.02 -12.52 -2.98
N TRP A 81 0.21 -11.20 -2.88
CA TRP A 81 0.96 -10.61 -1.77
C TRP A 81 0.31 -10.88 -0.41
N CYS A 82 -1.02 -10.83 -0.31
CA CYS A 82 -1.75 -11.19 0.90
C CYS A 82 -1.62 -12.66 1.31
N GLY A 83 -1.35 -13.55 0.35
CA GLY A 83 -1.17 -15.00 0.56
C GLY A 83 0.30 -15.43 0.73
N ASP A 84 1.26 -14.59 0.35
CA ASP A 84 2.69 -14.92 0.39
C ASP A 84 3.30 -14.67 1.77
N VAL A 85 3.32 -15.72 2.60
CA VAL A 85 3.88 -15.67 3.97
C VAL A 85 5.34 -15.22 3.98
N VAL A 86 6.15 -15.63 3.00
CA VAL A 86 7.58 -15.28 2.95
C VAL A 86 7.75 -13.78 2.72
N ARG A 87 6.96 -13.19 1.81
CA ARG A 87 6.96 -11.72 1.62
C ARG A 87 6.45 -10.98 2.85
N GLN A 88 5.46 -11.52 3.56
CA GLN A 88 4.96 -10.90 4.80
C GLN A 88 6.03 -10.90 5.90
N GLU A 89 6.78 -12.00 6.06
CA GLU A 89 7.91 -12.09 7.00
C GLU A 89 9.02 -11.10 6.64
N LEU A 90 9.38 -11.00 5.36
CA LEU A 90 10.36 -10.02 4.90
C LEU A 90 9.92 -8.59 5.24
N VAL A 91 8.66 -8.23 4.97
CA VAL A 91 8.12 -6.91 5.33
C VAL A 91 8.17 -6.67 6.83
N ALA A 92 7.91 -7.69 7.65
CA ALA A 92 8.01 -7.61 9.10
C ALA A 92 9.44 -7.28 9.54
N ASP A 93 10.44 -7.97 8.99
CA ASP A 93 11.86 -7.75 9.30
C ASP A 93 12.34 -6.36 8.90
N GLU A 94 11.93 -5.88 7.72
CA GLU A 94 12.22 -4.53 7.24
C GLU A 94 11.67 -3.45 8.18
N LEU A 95 10.38 -3.58 8.57
CA LEU A 95 9.73 -2.65 9.48
C LEU A 95 10.32 -2.71 10.90
N ALA A 96 10.62 -3.91 11.40
CA ALA A 96 11.28 -4.10 12.70
C ALA A 96 12.67 -3.46 12.74
N ALA A 97 13.37 -3.44 11.61
CA ALA A 97 14.64 -2.75 11.46
C ALA A 97 14.49 -1.23 11.22
N GLY A 98 13.28 -0.69 11.30
CA GLY A 98 13.00 0.74 11.14
C GLY A 98 13.06 1.23 9.70
N ARG A 99 13.02 0.34 8.70
CA ARG A 99 13.04 0.72 7.28
C ARG A 99 11.63 1.04 6.79
N LEU A 100 11.55 1.96 5.84
CA LEU A 100 10.34 2.23 5.08
C LEU A 100 10.03 1.02 4.20
N VAL A 101 8.82 0.48 4.30
CA VAL A 101 8.33 -0.51 3.36
C VAL A 101 7.34 0.13 2.41
N ARG A 102 7.55 -0.09 1.11
CA ARG A 102 6.67 0.30 0.02
C ARG A 102 6.33 -0.92 -0.82
N ILE A 103 5.04 -1.21 -0.97
CA ILE A 103 4.50 -2.19 -1.91
C ILE A 103 3.75 -1.39 -2.97
N ALA A 104 4.21 -1.45 -4.21
CA ALA A 104 3.59 -0.74 -5.32
C ALA A 104 3.20 -1.72 -6.42
N VAL A 105 1.97 -1.62 -6.90
CA VAL A 105 1.42 -2.38 -8.02
C VAL A 105 0.73 -1.41 -8.97
N SER A 106 0.85 -1.62 -10.26
CA SER A 106 0.35 -0.68 -11.26
C SER A 106 -0.41 -1.39 -12.36
N ASP A 107 -1.51 -0.79 -12.80
CA ASP A 107 -2.14 -1.07 -14.08
C ASP A 107 -1.75 0.00 -15.12
N GLU A 108 -2.40 0.00 -16.27
CA GLU A 108 -2.11 0.95 -17.36
C GLU A 108 -2.41 2.41 -17.01
N THR A 109 -3.21 2.65 -15.96
CA THR A 109 -3.78 3.96 -15.61
C THR A 109 -3.37 4.44 -14.22
N THR A 110 -3.17 3.51 -13.29
CA THR A 110 -3.10 3.78 -11.86
C THR A 110 -2.01 2.95 -11.19
N GLU A 111 -1.19 3.59 -10.36
CA GLU A 111 -0.30 2.92 -9.41
C GLU A 111 -0.94 2.94 -8.02
N TYR A 112 -1.00 1.79 -7.38
CA TYR A 112 -1.46 1.64 -6.01
C TYR A 112 -0.28 1.37 -5.10
N GLU A 113 -0.12 2.22 -4.08
CA GLU A 113 0.96 2.13 -3.11
C GLU A 113 0.40 1.82 -1.73
N LEU A 114 0.94 0.78 -1.09
CA LEU A 114 0.81 0.53 0.34
C LEU A 114 2.15 0.82 1.00
N LEU A 115 2.14 1.68 2.00
CA LEU A 115 3.34 2.18 2.65
C LEU A 115 3.22 2.01 4.16
N ALA A 116 4.30 1.55 4.80
CA ALA A 116 4.42 1.53 6.24
C ALA A 116 5.83 1.95 6.68
N GLU A 117 5.89 2.66 7.79
CA GLU A 117 7.14 3.14 8.38
C GLU A 117 7.06 3.16 9.90
N SER A 118 8.20 2.95 10.57
CA SER A 118 8.32 3.13 12.01
C SER A 118 8.37 4.62 12.35
N VAL A 119 7.47 5.05 13.25
CA VAL A 119 7.41 6.43 13.75
C VAL A 119 8.67 6.77 14.54
N ASP A 120 9.25 5.82 15.25
CA ASP A 120 10.47 6.05 16.02
C ASP A 120 11.69 6.20 15.12
N ALA A 121 11.76 5.41 14.04
CA ALA A 121 12.78 5.60 13.01
C ALA A 121 12.66 6.98 12.32
N LEU A 122 11.44 7.41 11.99
CA LEU A 122 11.17 8.75 11.48
C LEU A 122 11.58 9.86 12.45
N ARG A 123 11.27 9.71 13.74
CA ARG A 123 11.67 10.67 14.79
C ARG A 123 13.18 10.77 14.85
N MET A 124 13.88 9.63 14.87
CA MET A 124 15.35 9.59 14.88
C MET A 124 15.96 10.25 13.64
N GLN A 125 15.41 10.01 12.44
CA GLN A 125 15.88 10.67 11.21
C GLN A 125 15.70 12.20 11.26
N ARG A 126 14.61 12.69 11.87
CA ARG A 126 14.36 14.13 12.03
C ARG A 126 15.22 14.80 13.09
N THR A 127 15.71 14.06 14.10
CA THR A 127 16.64 14.56 15.12
C THR A 127 18.11 14.40 14.74
N LEU A 128 18.43 13.65 13.68
CA LEU A 128 19.74 13.78 13.04
C LEU A 128 19.84 15.22 12.50
N PRO A 129 20.89 15.99 12.85
CA PRO A 129 21.07 17.31 12.29
C PRO A 129 21.23 17.13 10.79
N ALA A 130 20.20 17.51 10.04
CA ALA A 130 20.31 17.65 8.61
C ALA A 130 21.52 18.54 8.36
N LEU A 131 22.51 18.05 7.63
CA LEU A 131 23.51 18.90 7.03
C LEU A 131 22.70 19.82 6.10
N VAL A 132 22.29 20.98 6.63
CA VAL A 132 21.64 22.04 5.87
C VAL A 132 22.70 22.50 4.89
N VAL A 133 22.68 21.93 3.68
CA VAL A 133 23.45 22.47 2.57
C VAL A 133 22.67 23.68 2.10
N PRO A 134 23.18 24.91 2.24
CA PRO A 134 22.52 26.06 1.68
C PRO A 134 22.53 25.90 0.15
N VAL A 135 21.37 26.07 -0.47
CA VAL A 135 21.30 26.31 -1.92
C VAL A 135 21.98 27.67 -2.16
N ALA A 136 23.07 27.64 -2.91
CA ALA A 136 23.76 28.82 -3.44
C ALA A 136 23.10 29.26 -4.76
#